data_AF-A0A538HMF8-F1
#
_entry.id   AF-A0A538HMF8-F1
#
_cell.length_a   1.000
_cell.length_b   1.000
_cell.length_c   1.000
_cell.angle_alpha   90.00
_cell.angle_beta   90.00
_cell.angle_gamma   90.00
#
_symmetry.space_group_name_H-M   'P 1'
#
loop_
_entity.id
_entity.type
_entity.pdbx_description
1 polymer ?
#
loop_
_entity_poly.entity_id
_entity_poly.type
_entity_poly.pdbx_seq_one_letter_code
_entity_poly.pdbx_strand_id
1 'polypeptide(L)'
;MTTRYVAASVAVTVIVVLAVWLTSLSFQRAILLAPVLVIGVAAVAGLFVFWGRVGWDSLQRAQRPRLVLAAAAVIVAVLVVMSVLGVNLPHE
;
A
#
# COMPACT_ATOMS: atom_id res chain seq x y z
N MET A 1 25.64 4.36 -1.76
CA MET A 1 24.20 4.22 -2.08
C MET A 1 23.41 4.47 -0.82
N THR A 2 22.69 5.58 -0.74
CA THR A 2 21.98 6.02 0.47
C THR A 2 20.82 5.08 0.78
N THR A 3 20.68 4.60 2.01
CA THR A 3 19.67 3.61 2.47
C THR A 3 18.24 3.95 2.04
N ARG A 4 17.95 5.24 1.84
CA ARG A 4 16.68 5.77 1.34
C ARG A 4 16.36 5.31 -0.09
N TYR A 5 17.36 5.23 -0.97
CA TYR A 5 17.18 4.79 -2.35
C TYR A 5 16.90 3.29 -2.43
N VAL A 6 17.51 2.49 -1.56
CA VAL A 6 17.26 1.05 -1.47
C VAL A 6 15.86 0.78 -0.93
N ALA A 7 15.41 1.50 0.10
CA ALA A 7 14.05 1.38 0.61
C ALA A 7 13.01 1.81 -0.44
N ALA A 8 13.28 2.88 -1.19
CA ALA A 8 12.40 3.34 -2.26
C ALA A 8 12.31 2.33 -3.40
N SER A 9 13.42 1.74 -3.83
CA SER A 9 13.41 0.74 -4.91
C SER A 9 12.66 -0.52 -4.49
N VAL A 10 12.89 -1.03 -3.28
CA VAL A 10 12.16 -2.19 -2.74
C VAL A 10 10.65 -1.92 -2.66
N ALA A 11 10.25 -0.75 -2.15
CA ALA A 11 8.83 -0.39 -2.08
C ALA A 11 8.17 -0.34 -3.47
N VAL A 12 8.86 0.25 -4.46
CA VAL A 12 8.38 0.29 -5.85
C VAL A 12 8.27 -1.12 -6.43
N THR A 13 9.26 -1.97 -6.22
CA THR A 13 9.24 -3.36 -6.69
C THR A 13 8.07 -4.14 -6.09
N VAL A 14 7.81 -3.98 -4.79
CA VAL A 14 6.68 -4.64 -4.10
C VAL A 14 5.34 -4.16 -4.65
N ILE A 15 5.18 -2.86 -4.89
CA ILE A 15 3.96 -2.29 -5.48
C ILE A 15 3.72 -2.86 -6.89
N VAL A 16 4.77 -2.94 -7.72
CA VAL A 16 4.69 -3.48 -9.08
C VAL A 16 4.32 -4.96 -9.06
N VAL A 17 4.96 -5.76 -8.20
CA VAL A 17 4.65 -7.19 -8.06
C VAL A 17 3.21 -7.40 -7.59
N LEU A 18 2.75 -6.61 -6.61
CA LEU A 18 1.36 -6.66 -6.13
C LEU A 18 0.38 -6.28 -7.25
N ALA A 19 0.67 -5.24 -8.03
CA ALA A 19 -0.20 -4.85 -9.14
C ALA A 19 -0.34 -5.95 -10.19
N VAL A 20 0.78 -6.59 -10.58
CA VAL A 20 0.82 -7.72 -11.53
C VAL A 20 0.06 -8.92 -10.98
N TRP A 21 0.23 -9.23 -9.69
CA TRP A 21 -0.44 -10.36 -9.06
C TRP A 21 -1.96 -10.14 -8.92
N LEU A 22 -2.38 -8.92 -8.58
CA LEU A 22 -3.79 -8.56 -8.40
C LEU A 22 -4.57 -8.51 -9.71
N THR A 23 -3.91 -8.29 -10.84
CA THR A 23 -4.54 -8.24 -12.17
C THR A 23 -4.66 -9.61 -12.86
N SER A 24 -4.44 -10.72 -12.14
CA SER A 24 -4.59 -12.11 -12.60
C SER A 24 -6.04 -12.52 -12.96
N LEU A 25 -6.69 -11.76 -13.84
CA LEU A 25 -8.06 -11.99 -14.29
C LEU A 25 -8.09 -12.89 -15.53
N SER A 26 -9.02 -13.86 -15.53
CA SER A 26 -9.32 -14.68 -16.71
C SER A 26 -9.59 -13.76 -17.91
N PHE A 27 -8.87 -13.96 -19.01
CA PHE A 27 -8.85 -13.08 -20.20
C PHE A 27 -10.26 -12.70 -20.69
N GLN A 28 -11.21 -13.63 -20.61
CA GLN A 28 -12.59 -13.45 -21.07
C GLN A 28 -13.43 -12.48 -20.22
N ARG A 29 -13.31 -12.52 -18.87
CA ARG A 29 -13.98 -11.55 -17.98
C ARG A 29 -13.25 -10.21 -17.96
N ALA A 30 -11.92 -10.23 -18.07
CA ALA A 30 -11.11 -9.03 -18.12
C ALA A 30 -11.47 -8.14 -19.30
N ILE A 31 -11.80 -8.69 -20.47
CA ILE A 31 -12.23 -7.93 -21.65
C ILE A 31 -13.61 -7.29 -21.44
N LEU A 32 -14.57 -8.03 -20.89
CA LEU A 32 -15.92 -7.51 -20.62
C LEU A 32 -15.91 -6.42 -19.54
N LEU A 33 -15.05 -6.57 -18.53
CA LEU A 33 -14.90 -5.63 -17.43
C LEU A 33 -13.77 -4.62 -17.66
N ALA A 34 -13.10 -4.64 -18.82
CA ALA A 34 -11.91 -3.83 -19.08
C ALA A 34 -12.12 -2.35 -18.76
N PRO A 35 -13.24 -1.69 -19.14
CA PRO A 35 -13.44 -0.29 -18.81
C PRO A 35 -13.50 -0.06 -17.30
N VAL A 36 -14.21 -0.93 -16.57
CA VAL A 36 -14.38 -0.84 -15.11
C VAL A 36 -13.06 -1.12 -14.40
N LEU A 37 -12.29 -2.10 -14.87
CA LEU A 37 -10.97 -2.42 -14.33
C LEU A 37 -9.98 -1.29 -14.56
N VAL A 38 -9.95 -0.69 -15.75
CA VAL A 38 -9.09 0.45 -16.06
C VAL A 38 -9.44 1.63 -15.15
N ILE A 39 -10.73 1.94 -14.98
CA ILE A 39 -11.17 3.02 -14.08
C ILE A 39 -10.84 2.69 -12.62
N GLY A 40 -11.09 1.46 -12.17
CA GLY A 40 -10.80 1.02 -10.81
C GLY A 40 -9.31 1.09 -10.50
N VAL A 41 -8.47 0.56 -11.37
CA VAL A 41 -7.00 0.61 -11.23
C VAL A 41 -6.51 2.05 -11.29
N ALA A 42 -7.00 2.87 -12.23
CA ALA A 42 -6.62 4.27 -12.33
C ALA A 42 -7.05 5.09 -11.11
N ALA A 43 -8.25 4.84 -10.56
CA ALA A 43 -8.75 5.48 -9.35
C ALA A 43 -7.92 5.09 -8.13
N VAL A 44 -7.61 3.80 -7.98
CA VAL A 44 -6.74 3.31 -6.90
C VAL A 44 -5.34 3.89 -7.02
N ALA A 45 -4.74 3.87 -8.21
CA ALA A 45 -3.43 4.47 -8.45
C ALA A 45 -3.43 5.97 -8.16
N GLY A 46 -4.43 6.70 -8.65
CA GLY A 46 -4.60 8.13 -8.39
C GLY A 46 -4.76 8.43 -6.90
N LEU A 47 -5.53 7.61 -6.17
CA LEU A 47 -5.71 7.72 -4.73
C LEU A 47 -4.38 7.50 -4.00
N PHE A 48 -3.63 6.45 -4.34
CA PHE A 48 -2.32 6.19 -3.73
C PHE A 48 -1.32 7.32 -4.01
N VAL A 49 -1.27 7.83 -5.24
CA VAL A 49 -0.39 8.96 -5.58
C VAL A 49 -0.81 10.22 -4.84
N PHE A 50 -2.11 10.52 -4.80
CA PHE A 50 -2.65 11.68 -4.12
C PHE A 50 -2.37 11.65 -2.61
N TRP A 51 -2.79 10.58 -1.94
CA TRP A 51 -2.60 10.43 -0.50
C TRP A 51 -1.13 10.25 -0.13
N GLY A 52 -0.35 9.56 -0.96
CA GLY A 52 1.09 9.44 -0.78
C GLY A 52 1.77 10.80 -0.82
N ARG A 53 1.42 11.67 -1.80
CA ARG A 53 1.97 13.03 -1.88
C ARG A 53 1.52 13.91 -0.73
N VAL A 54 0.23 13.91 -0.40
CA VAL A 54 -0.32 14.69 0.72
C VAL A 54 0.27 14.24 2.05
N GLY A 55 0.37 12.93 2.27
CA GLY A 55 0.99 12.35 3.46
C GLY A 55 2.47 12.70 3.53
N TRP A 56 3.18 12.72 2.41
CA TRP A 56 4.58 13.12 2.36
C TRP A 56 4.78 14.60 2.70
N ASP A 57 3.98 15.49 2.11
CA ASP A 57 4.01 16.92 2.41
C ASP A 57 3.61 17.20 3.88
N SER A 58 2.65 16.43 4.42
CA SER A 58 2.24 16.48 5.83
C SER A 58 3.37 16.01 6.75
N LEU A 59 4.05 14.91 6.42
CA LEU A 59 5.21 14.42 7.18
C LEU A 59 6.36 15.43 7.16
N GLN A 60 6.63 16.07 6.03
CA GLN A 60 7.69 17.06 5.92
C GLN A 60 7.44 18.31 6.76
N ARG A 61 6.17 18.71 6.93
CA ARG A 61 5.79 19.85 7.77
C ARG A 61 5.73 19.51 9.26
N ALA A 62 5.77 18.23 9.64
CA ALA A 62 5.77 17.82 11.03
C ALA A 62 7.10 18.20 11.71
N GLN A 63 7.04 18.71 12.96
CA GLN A 63 8.23 19.08 13.72
C GLN A 63 9.19 17.90 13.97
N ARG A 64 8.69 16.65 14.00
CA ARG A 64 9.47 15.43 14.23
C ARG A 64 9.06 14.30 13.28
N PRO A 65 9.43 14.35 11.99
CA PRO A 65 8.96 13.41 10.96
C PRO A 65 9.34 11.95 11.26
N ARG A 66 10.50 11.73 11.87
CA ARG A 66 10.98 10.39 12.26
C ARG A 66 10.09 9.71 13.30
N LEU A 67 9.55 10.47 14.26
CA LEU A 67 8.66 9.91 15.29
C LEU A 67 7.31 9.54 14.69
N VAL A 68 6.77 10.38 13.80
CA VAL A 68 5.50 10.09 13.12
C VAL A 68 5.63 8.82 12.27
N LEU A 69 6.71 8.69 11.51
CA LEU A 69 6.97 7.49 10.71
C LEU A 69 7.14 6.24 11.59
N ALA A 70 7.86 6.36 12.70
CA ALA A 70 8.05 5.26 13.65
C ALA A 70 6.74 4.84 14.30
N ALA A 71 5.90 5.79 14.74
CA ALA A 71 4.60 5.52 15.31
C ALA A 71 3.67 4.83 14.31
N ALA A 72 3.63 5.30 13.06
CA ALA A 72 2.87 4.67 11.98
C ALA A 72 3.35 3.23 11.74
N ALA A 73 4.67 3.00 11.69
CA ALA A 73 5.23 1.67 11.52
C ALA A 73 4.89 0.73 12.68
N VAL A 74 4.91 1.21 13.93
CA VAL A 74 4.51 0.43 15.11
C VAL A 74 3.03 0.03 15.01
N ILE A 75 2.14 0.95 14.64
CA ILE A 75 0.72 0.65 14.47
C ILE A 75 0.52 -0.44 13.40
N VAL A 76 1.16 -0.30 12.24
CA VAL A 76 1.09 -1.30 11.17
C VAL A 76 1.65 -2.65 11.64
N ALA A 77 2.78 -2.66 12.35
CA ALA A 77 3.36 -3.88 12.89
C ALA A 77 2.40 -4.56 13.88
N VAL A 78 1.76 -3.80 14.77
CA VAL A 78 0.75 -4.34 15.70
C VAL A 78 -0.43 -4.94 14.95
N LEU A 79 -0.95 -4.26 13.91
CA LEU A 79 -2.04 -4.78 13.08
C LEU A 79 -1.66 -6.09 12.39
N VAL A 80 -0.49 -6.14 11.77
CA VAL A 80 0.03 -7.35 11.11
C VAL A 80 0.22 -8.47 12.13
N VAL A 81 0.80 -8.17 13.30
CA VAL A 81 0.97 -9.14 14.39
C VAL A 81 -0.39 -9.68 14.81
N MET A 82 -1.39 -8.83 15.02
CA MET A 82 -2.75 -9.27 15.38
C MET A 82 -3.41 -10.14 14.29
N SER A 83 -3.23 -9.79 13.02
CA SER A 83 -3.74 -10.58 11.89
C SER A 83 -3.03 -11.94 11.77
N VAL A 84 -1.70 -11.98 11.95
CA VAL A 84 -0.89 -13.21 11.83
C VAL A 84 -1.03 -14.09 13.06
N LEU A 85 -1.08 -13.51 14.27
CA LEU A 85 -1.38 -14.28 15.47
C LEU A 85 -2.75 -14.93 15.41
N GLY A 86 -3.61 -14.49 14.48
CA GLY A 86 -4.93 -15.05 14.27
C GLY A 86 -5.59 -15.15 15.62
N VAL A 87 -5.81 -13.99 16.27
CA VAL A 87 -6.64 -13.95 17.47
C VAL A 87 -7.98 -14.51 17.02
N ASN A 88 -8.14 -15.83 17.20
CA ASN A 88 -9.37 -16.54 17.02
C ASN A 88 -10.25 -15.90 18.07
N LEU A 89 -10.97 -14.85 17.65
CA LEU A 89 -12.18 -14.45 18.32
C LEU A 89 -12.94 -15.75 18.51
N PRO A 90 -13.17 -16.22 19.75
CA PRO A 90 -13.95 -17.42 19.97
C PRO A 90 -15.26 -17.21 19.23
N HIS A 91 -15.46 -18.00 18.17
CA HIS A 91 -16.68 -17.95 17.38
C HIS A 91 -17.72 -18.67 18.24
N GLU A 92 -18.67 -17.89 18.74
CA GLU A 92 -19.94 -18.38 19.26
C GLU A 92 -20.87 -18.77 18.12
#